data_AF-C3YAD5-F1
#
_entry.id   AF-C3YAD5-F1
#
_cell.length_a   1.000
_cell.length_b   1.000
_cell.length_c   1.000
_cell.angle_alpha   90.00
_cell.angle_beta   90.00
_cell.angle_gamma   90.00
#
_symmetry.space_group_name_H-M   'P 1'
#
loop_
_entity.id
_entity.type
_entity.pdbx_description
1 polymer ?
#
loop_
_entity_poly.entity_id
_entity_poly.type
_entity_poly.pdbx_seq_one_letter_code
_entity_poly.pdbx_strand_id
1 'polypeptide(L)'
;CSHGALMGRFGVLIQGILGIVAFSTLMLKRYREPKGERRPWRIWFYDTSKQAIGAAFIHFANVFLADMFQGDPCTWYIINFLLDSTVGLLLIYLGLKFTQCVVRWRRWDTLIFGEYGEPPQCNAWFGQCALYLLVMVFEKCAVALFVQLPFWDDVRKFILSPIHDPKVELAIVMLIIPFIINALMFWVVDNFLMRKHRKL
;
A
#
# COMPACT_ATOMS: atom_id res chain seq x y z
N CYS A 1 -14.19 19.28 2.05
CA CYS A 1 -13.67 18.90 0.71
C CYS A 1 -14.80 18.70 -0.33
N SER A 2 -14.63 19.07 -1.61
CA SER A 2 -15.66 18.84 -2.66
C SER A 2 -15.42 17.54 -3.42
N HIS A 3 -16.48 16.94 -3.99
CA HIS A 3 -16.33 15.81 -4.93
C HIS A 3 -15.35 16.16 -6.07
N GLY A 4 -14.48 15.22 -6.41
CA GLY A 4 -13.40 15.42 -7.38
C GLY A 4 -12.20 16.26 -6.94
N ALA A 5 -12.18 16.84 -5.72
CA ALA A 5 -11.04 17.63 -5.25
C ALA A 5 -9.73 16.83 -5.13
N LEU A 6 -9.85 15.53 -4.82
CA LEU A 6 -8.74 14.58 -4.73
C LEU A 6 -7.98 14.44 -6.06
N MET A 7 -8.68 14.58 -7.19
CA MET A 7 -8.13 14.51 -8.56
C MET A 7 -7.88 15.89 -9.18
N GLY A 8 -8.10 16.97 -8.42
CA GLY A 8 -7.81 18.32 -8.86
C GLY A 8 -6.30 18.56 -9.01
N ARG A 9 -5.92 19.62 -9.73
CA ARG A 9 -4.50 19.97 -10.00
C ARG A 9 -3.63 19.99 -8.73
N PHE A 10 -4.17 20.51 -7.63
CA PHE A 10 -3.46 20.56 -6.35
C PHE A 10 -3.34 19.16 -5.71
N GLY A 11 -4.38 18.34 -5.73
CA GLY A 11 -4.33 16.95 -5.25
C GLY A 11 -3.30 16.10 -6.01
N VAL A 12 -3.28 16.22 -7.35
CA VAL A 12 -2.30 15.53 -8.21
C VAL A 12 -0.87 15.97 -7.92
N LEU A 13 -0.64 17.27 -7.70
CA LEU A 13 0.68 17.79 -7.32
C LEU A 13 1.17 17.16 -6.00
N ILE A 14 0.29 17.12 -4.99
CA ILE A 14 0.59 16.53 -3.68
C ILE A 14 0.90 15.03 -3.80
N GLN A 15 0.11 14.30 -4.59
CA GLN A 15 0.34 12.88 -4.86
C GLN A 15 1.67 12.63 -5.57
N GLY A 16 2.05 13.48 -6.52
CA GLY A 16 3.34 13.39 -7.21
C GLY A 16 4.52 13.55 -6.25
N ILE A 17 4.45 14.53 -5.33
CA ILE A 17 5.47 14.74 -4.29
C ILE A 17 5.57 13.51 -3.40
N LEU A 18 4.45 12.97 -2.95
CA LEU A 18 4.40 11.79 -2.10
C LEU A 18 5.00 10.55 -2.79
N GLY A 19 4.74 10.37 -4.09
CA GLY A 19 5.33 9.31 -4.89
C GLY A 19 6.86 9.41 -4.99
N ILE A 20 7.40 10.62 -5.20
CA ILE A 20 8.85 10.87 -5.22
C ILE A 20 9.49 10.54 -3.87
N VAL A 21 8.86 10.98 -2.78
CA VAL A 21 9.32 10.70 -1.42
C VAL A 21 9.33 9.20 -1.16
N ALA A 22 8.22 8.50 -1.43
CA ALA A 22 8.08 7.07 -1.24
C ALA A 22 9.18 6.28 -1.96
N PHE A 23 9.42 6.62 -3.23
CA PHE A 23 10.49 6.02 -4.01
C PHE A 23 11.87 6.32 -3.43
N SER A 24 12.10 7.56 -2.99
CA SER A 24 13.35 7.97 -2.34
C SER A 24 13.60 7.22 -1.03
N THR A 25 12.55 6.94 -0.24
CA THR A 25 12.63 6.14 0.99
C THR A 25 13.03 4.69 0.68
N LEU A 26 12.46 4.08 -0.36
CA LEU A 26 12.85 2.73 -0.81
C LEU A 26 14.31 2.68 -1.29
N MET A 27 14.76 3.72 -2.01
CA MET A 27 16.16 3.85 -2.41
C MET A 27 17.08 3.99 -1.20
N LEU A 28 16.73 4.85 -0.24
CA LEU A 28 17.50 5.02 0.98
C LEU A 28 17.58 3.74 1.81
N LYS A 29 16.47 2.99 1.93
CA LYS A 29 16.44 1.68 2.58
C LYS A 29 17.46 0.74 1.94
N ARG A 30 17.44 0.62 0.61
CA ARG A 30 18.40 -0.21 -0.14
C ARG A 30 19.85 0.17 0.13
N TYR A 31 20.17 1.47 0.15
CA TYR A 31 21.54 1.92 0.44
C TYR A 31 21.99 1.57 1.85
N ARG A 32 21.05 1.50 2.81
CA ARG A 32 21.30 1.10 4.19
C ARG A 32 21.28 -0.41 4.43
N GLU A 33 20.73 -1.22 3.52
CA GLU A 33 20.81 -2.68 3.62
C GLU A 33 22.29 -3.14 3.64
N PRO A 34 22.68 -4.03 4.58
CA PRO A 34 24.02 -4.61 4.63
C PRO A 34 24.41 -5.23 3.28
N LYS A 35 25.67 -5.10 2.87
CA LYS A 35 26.13 -5.60 1.55
C LYS A 35 25.86 -7.09 1.34
N GLY A 36 25.88 -7.89 2.40
CA GLY A 36 25.60 -9.33 2.36
C GLY A 36 24.13 -9.71 2.20
N GLU A 37 23.19 -8.83 2.57
CA GLU A 37 21.73 -9.07 2.46
C GLU A 37 21.11 -8.31 1.27
N ARG A 38 21.88 -7.41 0.65
CA ARG A 38 21.43 -6.52 -0.41
C ARG A 38 21.09 -7.31 -1.68
N ARG A 39 19.81 -7.26 -2.07
CA ARG A 39 19.30 -7.90 -3.29
C ARG A 39 20.01 -7.40 -4.56
N PRO A 40 20.22 -8.23 -5.59
CA PRO A 40 20.60 -7.78 -6.93
C PRO A 40 19.61 -6.75 -7.50
N TRP A 41 20.09 -5.83 -8.33
CA TRP A 41 19.26 -4.74 -8.89
C TRP A 41 18.01 -5.22 -9.63
N ARG A 42 18.10 -6.33 -10.36
CA ARG A 42 16.96 -6.91 -11.09
C ARG A 42 15.87 -7.43 -10.15
N ILE A 43 16.26 -8.11 -9.07
CA ILE A 43 15.35 -8.63 -8.04
C ILE A 43 14.72 -7.47 -7.27
N TRP A 44 15.52 -6.48 -6.90
CA TRP A 44 15.02 -5.26 -6.26
C TRP A 44 13.99 -4.54 -7.14
N PHE A 45 14.27 -4.37 -8.44
CA PHE A 45 13.32 -3.78 -9.38
C PHE A 45 12.01 -4.57 -9.46
N TYR A 46 12.08 -5.90 -9.49
CA TYR A 46 10.90 -6.77 -9.46
C TYR A 46 10.07 -6.61 -8.18
N ASP A 47 10.69 -6.58 -7.01
CA ASP A 47 9.98 -6.38 -5.74
C ASP A 47 9.38 -4.97 -5.64
N THR A 48 10.14 -3.95 -6.02
CA THR A 48 9.70 -2.55 -5.93
C THR A 48 8.62 -2.21 -6.95
N SER A 49 8.70 -2.73 -8.18
CA SER A 49 7.63 -2.54 -9.17
C SER A 49 6.32 -3.21 -8.76
N LYS A 50 6.35 -4.40 -8.14
CA LYS A 50 5.14 -5.01 -7.54
C LYS A 50 4.52 -4.13 -6.47
N GLN A 51 5.34 -3.55 -5.59
CA GLN A 51 4.87 -2.63 -4.55
C GLN A 51 4.26 -1.37 -5.16
N ALA A 52 4.88 -0.80 -6.20
CA ALA A 52 4.35 0.37 -6.89
C ALA A 52 2.97 0.09 -7.53
N ILE A 53 2.81 -1.06 -8.18
CA ILE A 53 1.53 -1.49 -8.76
C ILE A 53 0.47 -1.67 -7.66
N GLY A 54 0.81 -2.32 -6.55
CA GLY A 54 -0.11 -2.49 -5.42
C GLY A 54 -0.50 -1.18 -4.74
N ALA A 55 0.45 -0.27 -4.54
CA ALA A 55 0.19 1.05 -3.98
C ALA A 55 -0.72 1.88 -4.89
N ALA A 56 -0.49 1.83 -6.20
CA ALA A 56 -1.37 2.48 -7.18
C ALA A 56 -2.78 1.90 -7.13
N PHE A 57 -2.92 0.57 -7.07
CA PHE A 57 -4.23 -0.09 -6.95
C PHE A 57 -5.01 0.38 -5.70
N ILE A 58 -4.39 0.31 -4.51
CA ILE A 58 -5.03 0.74 -3.26
C ILE A 58 -5.37 2.24 -3.31
N HIS A 59 -4.47 3.07 -3.84
CA HIS A 59 -4.70 4.49 -3.96
C HIS A 59 -5.93 4.82 -4.82
N PHE A 60 -6.02 4.25 -6.02
CA PHE A 60 -7.18 4.48 -6.89
C PHE A 60 -8.46 3.90 -6.29
N ALA A 61 -8.39 2.74 -5.61
CA ALA A 61 -9.53 2.19 -4.89
C ALA A 61 -10.00 3.14 -3.76
N ASN A 62 -9.08 3.75 -3.02
CA ASN A 62 -9.40 4.71 -1.97
C ASN A 62 -10.04 5.98 -2.51
N VAL A 63 -9.51 6.54 -3.61
CA VAL A 63 -10.13 7.71 -4.23
C VAL A 63 -11.53 7.37 -4.75
N PHE A 64 -11.69 6.22 -5.38
CA PHE A 64 -12.99 5.76 -5.88
C PHE A 64 -14.02 5.55 -4.76
N LEU A 65 -13.65 4.85 -3.68
CA LEU A 65 -14.53 4.63 -2.53
C LEU A 65 -14.88 5.92 -1.80
N ALA A 66 -13.91 6.82 -1.63
CA ALA A 66 -14.12 8.11 -0.98
C ALA A 66 -15.11 9.00 -1.73
N ASP A 67 -15.14 8.93 -3.06
CA ASP A 67 -16.09 9.68 -3.88
C ASP A 67 -17.49 9.02 -3.94
N MET A 68 -17.55 7.70 -3.73
CA MET A 68 -18.79 6.93 -3.77
C MET A 68 -19.61 6.99 -2.48
N PHE A 69 -18.97 7.17 -1.32
CA PHE A 69 -19.67 7.26 -0.05
C PHE A 69 -20.30 8.65 0.15
N GLN A 70 -21.52 8.67 0.69
CA GLN A 70 -22.21 9.92 1.02
C GLN A 70 -21.44 10.69 2.11
N GLY A 71 -21.25 12.00 1.92
CA GLY A 71 -20.56 12.90 2.85
C GLY A 71 -19.21 13.37 2.33
N ASP A 72 -18.37 13.91 3.22
CA ASP A 72 -17.12 14.55 2.81
C ASP A 72 -16.07 13.55 2.28
N PRO A 73 -15.62 13.67 1.01
CA PRO A 73 -14.67 12.72 0.41
C PRO A 73 -13.28 12.73 1.06
N CYS A 74 -12.81 13.87 1.55
CA CYS A 74 -11.50 13.92 2.22
C CYS A 74 -11.54 13.14 3.54
N THR A 75 -12.64 13.22 4.28
CA THR A 75 -12.87 12.46 5.51
C THR A 75 -12.91 10.95 5.24
N TRP A 76 -13.62 10.54 4.20
CA TRP A 76 -13.66 9.13 3.81
C TRP A 76 -12.32 8.63 3.30
N TYR A 77 -11.59 9.47 2.55
CA TYR A 77 -10.26 9.14 2.08
C TYR A 77 -9.30 8.89 3.25
N ILE A 78 -9.28 9.77 4.27
CA ILE A 78 -8.41 9.57 5.44
C ILE A 78 -8.81 8.34 6.26
N ILE A 79 -10.11 8.07 6.44
CA ILE A 79 -10.56 6.88 7.16
C ILE A 79 -10.11 5.61 6.43
N ASN A 80 -10.36 5.52 5.12
CA ASN A 80 -9.91 4.38 4.31
C ASN A 80 -8.38 4.25 4.35
N PHE A 81 -7.65 5.36 4.20
CA PHE A 81 -6.19 5.36 4.25
C PHE A 81 -5.66 4.85 5.60
N LEU A 82 -6.22 5.33 6.72
CA LEU A 82 -5.80 4.92 8.05
C LEU A 82 -6.12 3.44 8.30
N LEU A 83 -7.29 2.97 7.86
CA LEU A 83 -7.66 1.55 7.93
C LEU A 83 -6.71 0.67 7.11
N ASP A 84 -6.44 1.02 5.86
CA ASP A 84 -5.52 0.28 4.99
C ASP A 84 -4.11 0.23 5.63
N SER A 85 -3.67 1.33 6.25
CA SER A 85 -2.36 1.41 6.91
C SER A 85 -2.27 0.70 8.27
N THR A 86 -3.39 0.24 8.83
CA THR A 86 -3.46 -0.42 10.14
C THR A 86 -4.01 -1.84 10.01
N VAL A 87 -5.34 -1.97 9.94
CA VAL A 87 -6.04 -3.23 9.79
C VAL A 87 -5.70 -3.87 8.44
N GLY A 88 -5.66 -3.09 7.37
CA GLY A 88 -5.31 -3.54 6.03
C GLY A 88 -3.92 -4.16 5.96
N LEU A 89 -2.91 -3.49 6.54
CA LEU A 89 -1.56 -4.02 6.62
C LEU A 89 -1.51 -5.37 7.35
N LEU A 90 -2.28 -5.53 8.44
CA LEU A 90 -2.38 -6.81 9.14
C LEU A 90 -3.03 -7.89 8.26
N LEU A 91 -4.12 -7.56 7.54
CA LEU A 91 -4.79 -8.47 6.62
C LEU A 91 -3.86 -8.89 5.48
N ILE A 92 -3.12 -7.96 4.89
CA ILE A 92 -2.10 -8.24 3.86
C ILE A 92 -1.03 -9.16 4.45
N TYR A 93 -0.50 -8.87 5.64
CA TYR A 93 0.50 -9.73 6.28
C TYR A 93 0.00 -11.18 6.44
N LEU A 94 -1.20 -11.35 6.99
CA LEU A 94 -1.81 -12.66 7.19
C LEU A 94 -2.11 -13.36 5.85
N GLY A 95 -2.64 -12.63 4.87
CA GLY A 95 -2.93 -13.13 3.53
C GLY A 95 -1.67 -13.58 2.78
N LEU A 96 -0.60 -12.80 2.82
CA LEU A 96 0.69 -13.19 2.24
C LEU A 96 1.29 -14.39 2.97
N LYS A 97 1.21 -14.45 4.30
CA LYS A 97 1.66 -15.61 5.06
C LYS A 97 0.89 -16.88 4.70
N PHE A 98 -0.43 -16.78 4.62
CA PHE A 98 -1.30 -17.89 4.25
C PHE A 98 -1.02 -18.36 2.82
N THR A 99 -1.03 -17.45 1.85
CA THR A 99 -0.76 -17.79 0.44
C THR A 99 0.63 -18.40 0.25
N GLN A 100 1.66 -17.89 0.93
CA GLN A 100 3.00 -18.49 0.88
C GLN A 100 3.07 -19.88 1.55
N CYS A 101 2.27 -20.13 2.59
CA CYS A 101 2.13 -21.47 3.17
C CYS A 101 1.53 -22.45 2.14
N VAL A 102 0.44 -22.05 1.49
CA VAL A 102 -0.23 -22.84 0.45
C VAL A 102 0.70 -23.10 -0.74
N VAL A 103 1.39 -22.07 -1.24
CA VAL A 103 2.35 -22.17 -2.34
C VAL A 103 3.44 -23.20 -2.04
N ARG A 104 4.00 -23.18 -0.84
CA ARG A 104 5.04 -24.15 -0.42
C ARG A 104 4.48 -25.56 -0.26
N TRP A 105 3.27 -25.69 0.30
CA TRP A 105 2.60 -26.98 0.42
C TRP A 105 2.29 -27.60 -0.94
N ARG A 106 1.87 -26.77 -1.92
CA ARG A 106 1.60 -27.18 -3.31
C ARG A 106 2.85 -27.27 -4.20
N ARG A 107 4.03 -26.89 -3.70
CA ARG A 107 5.30 -26.83 -4.44
C ARG A 107 5.23 -25.97 -5.71
N TRP A 108 4.61 -24.79 -5.61
CA TRP A 108 4.59 -23.80 -6.69
C TRP A 108 5.80 -22.86 -6.60
N ASP A 109 6.97 -23.36 -7.01
CA ASP A 109 8.25 -22.66 -6.79
C ASP A 109 8.30 -21.27 -7.46
N THR A 110 7.58 -21.06 -8.56
CA THR A 110 7.51 -19.76 -9.26
C THR A 110 6.76 -18.68 -8.49
N LEU A 111 5.93 -19.05 -7.51
CA LEU A 111 5.10 -18.14 -6.70
C LEU A 111 5.68 -17.86 -5.31
N ILE A 112 6.86 -18.39 -5.00
CA ILE A 112 7.56 -18.10 -3.75
C ILE A 112 8.08 -16.65 -3.82
N PHE A 113 7.62 -15.80 -2.90
CA PHE A 113 7.99 -14.39 -2.92
C PHE A 113 9.49 -14.19 -2.74
N GLY A 114 10.05 -13.34 -3.62
CA GLY A 114 11.47 -13.02 -3.63
C GLY A 114 12.35 -14.05 -4.36
N GLU A 115 11.78 -15.14 -4.86
CA GLU A 115 12.46 -16.13 -5.69
C GLU A 115 11.95 -16.02 -7.13
N TYR A 116 12.83 -15.65 -8.06
CA TYR A 116 12.47 -15.42 -9.46
C TYR A 116 13.13 -16.41 -10.44
N GLY A 117 13.90 -17.37 -9.92
CA GLY A 117 14.73 -18.30 -10.71
C GLY A 117 16.10 -17.73 -11.07
N GLU A 118 16.95 -18.60 -11.65
CA GLU A 118 18.29 -18.30 -12.13
C GLU A 118 18.38 -18.66 -13.63
N PRO A 119 18.37 -17.70 -14.57
CA PRO A 119 18.23 -16.25 -14.36
C PRO A 119 16.79 -15.83 -13.97
N PRO A 120 16.59 -14.61 -13.41
CA PRO A 120 15.27 -14.13 -13.01
C PRO A 120 14.27 -14.11 -14.17
N GLN A 121 13.12 -14.77 -13.98
CA GLN A 121 12.09 -14.95 -15.00
C GLN A 121 10.96 -13.94 -14.84
N CYS A 122 10.52 -13.35 -15.94
CA CYS A 122 9.37 -12.42 -15.94
C CYS A 122 8.06 -13.13 -15.56
N ASN A 123 7.89 -14.41 -15.94
CA ASN A 123 6.68 -15.17 -15.62
C ASN A 123 6.50 -15.37 -14.11
N ALA A 124 7.60 -15.61 -13.37
CA ALA A 124 7.57 -15.68 -11.91
C ALA A 124 7.17 -14.33 -11.29
N TRP A 125 7.69 -13.22 -11.84
CA TRP A 125 7.28 -11.88 -11.42
C TRP A 125 5.79 -11.61 -11.66
N PHE A 126 5.28 -11.93 -12.85
CA PHE A 126 3.85 -11.75 -13.15
C PHE A 126 2.97 -12.57 -12.22
N GLY A 127 3.30 -13.85 -11.98
CA GLY A 127 2.55 -14.72 -11.07
C GLY A 127 2.56 -14.20 -9.62
N GLN A 128 3.73 -13.78 -9.12
CA GLN A 128 3.84 -13.17 -7.79
C GLN A 128 3.08 -11.84 -7.70
N CYS A 129 3.14 -11.00 -8.74
CA CYS A 129 2.40 -9.75 -8.79
C CYS A 129 0.88 -9.99 -8.76
N ALA A 130 0.40 -10.97 -9.53
CA ALA A 130 -1.02 -11.34 -9.56
C ALA A 130 -1.48 -11.87 -8.19
N LEU A 131 -0.68 -12.74 -7.55
CA LEU A 131 -0.98 -13.24 -6.20
C LEU A 131 -1.01 -12.11 -5.17
N TYR A 132 -0.06 -11.18 -5.25
CA TYR A 132 0.01 -10.01 -4.37
C TYR A 132 -1.22 -9.11 -4.55
N LEU A 133 -1.60 -8.81 -5.80
CA LEU A 133 -2.81 -8.03 -6.11
C LEU A 133 -4.08 -8.74 -5.64
N LEU A 134 -4.17 -10.07 -5.74
CA LEU A 134 -5.33 -10.81 -5.24
C LEU A 134 -5.48 -10.66 -3.72
N VAL A 135 -4.37 -10.71 -2.98
CA VAL A 135 -4.40 -10.45 -1.52
C VAL A 135 -4.84 -9.01 -1.22
N MET A 136 -4.37 -8.03 -2.01
CA MET A 136 -4.80 -6.63 -1.87
C MET A 136 -6.27 -6.42 -2.21
N VAL A 137 -6.81 -7.10 -3.24
CA VAL A 137 -8.25 -7.06 -3.55
C VAL A 137 -9.06 -7.59 -2.36
N PHE A 138 -8.66 -8.72 -1.80
CA PHE A 138 -9.33 -9.29 -0.62
C PHE A 138 -9.30 -8.33 0.58
N GLU A 139 -8.13 -7.76 0.86
CA GLU A 139 -7.98 -6.76 1.92
C GLU A 139 -8.88 -5.53 1.65
N LYS A 140 -8.88 -5.00 0.42
CA LYS A 140 -9.66 -3.83 0.06
C LYS A 140 -11.16 -4.08 0.19
N CYS A 141 -11.63 -5.26 -0.22
CA CYS A 141 -13.01 -5.68 -0.02
C CYS A 141 -13.36 -5.78 1.48
N ALA A 142 -12.47 -6.35 2.30
CA ALA A 142 -12.69 -6.46 3.74
C ALA A 142 -12.77 -5.08 4.42
N VAL A 143 -11.86 -4.15 4.10
CA VAL A 143 -11.90 -2.78 4.60
C VAL A 143 -13.15 -2.05 4.12
N ALA A 144 -13.50 -2.17 2.82
CA ALA A 144 -14.69 -1.52 2.27
C ALA A 144 -15.99 -2.01 2.93
N LEU A 145 -16.09 -3.30 3.29
CA LEU A 145 -17.20 -3.82 4.07
C LEU A 145 -17.19 -3.32 5.52
N PHE A 146 -16.01 -3.27 6.15
CA PHE A 146 -15.86 -2.79 7.51
C PHE A 146 -16.25 -1.31 7.66
N VAL A 147 -15.95 -0.48 6.64
CA VAL A 147 -16.31 0.94 6.56
C VAL A 147 -17.83 1.19 6.50
N GLN A 148 -18.63 0.21 6.06
CA GLN A 148 -20.09 0.35 5.99
C GLN A 148 -20.78 0.22 7.36
N LEU A 149 -20.04 -0.14 8.41
CA LEU A 149 -20.61 -0.22 9.75
C LEU A 149 -20.96 1.19 10.29
N PRO A 150 -22.09 1.37 10.98
CA PRO A 150 -22.60 2.69 11.36
C PRO A 150 -21.71 3.45 12.35
N PHE A 151 -20.79 2.78 13.04
CA PHE A 151 -19.88 3.44 14.00
C PHE A 151 -18.96 4.47 13.34
N TRP A 152 -18.72 4.35 12.02
CA TRP A 152 -17.86 5.28 11.30
C TRP A 152 -18.45 6.68 11.15
N ASP A 153 -19.76 6.84 11.30
CA ASP A 153 -20.41 8.15 11.22
C ASP A 153 -20.00 9.06 12.38
N ASP A 154 -19.78 8.50 13.57
CA ASP A 154 -19.33 9.26 14.73
C ASP A 154 -17.83 9.56 14.65
N VAL A 155 -17.02 8.62 14.16
CA VAL A 155 -15.60 8.84 13.89
C VAL A 155 -15.40 9.97 12.87
N ARG A 156 -16.21 9.98 11.81
CA ARG A 156 -16.20 11.00 10.76
C ARG A 156 -16.42 12.41 11.30
N LYS A 157 -17.38 12.58 12.23
CA LYS A 157 -17.69 13.89 12.83
C LYS A 157 -16.54 14.42 13.66
N PHE A 158 -15.69 13.56 14.22
CA PHE A 158 -14.58 13.97 15.08
C PHE A 158 -13.28 14.22 14.30
N ILE A 159 -12.94 13.34 13.35
CA ILE A 159 -11.60 13.23 12.76
C ILE A 159 -11.12 14.50 12.02
N LEU A 160 -12.01 15.28 11.42
CA LEU A 160 -11.69 16.56 10.75
C LEU A 160 -12.43 17.78 11.32
N SER A 161 -13.15 17.63 12.44
CA SER A 161 -13.86 18.74 13.10
C SER A 161 -13.06 20.03 13.33
N PRO A 162 -11.72 20.02 13.55
CA PRO A 162 -10.97 21.25 13.81
C PRO A 162 -10.61 22.06 12.55
N ILE A 163 -10.72 21.50 11.35
CA ILE A 163 -10.10 22.07 10.13
C ILE A 163 -11.17 22.71 9.24
N HIS A 164 -11.06 24.01 9.01
CA HIS A 164 -12.06 24.79 8.27
C HIS A 164 -11.61 25.18 6.84
N ASP A 165 -10.31 25.17 6.54
CA ASP A 165 -9.78 25.49 5.21
C ASP A 165 -9.67 24.21 4.34
N PRO A 166 -10.40 24.12 3.22
CA PRO A 166 -10.37 22.94 2.34
C PRO A 166 -8.98 22.59 1.79
N LYS A 167 -8.09 23.58 1.58
CA LYS A 167 -6.73 23.32 1.09
C LYS A 167 -5.85 22.76 2.20
N VAL A 168 -6.03 23.24 3.43
CA VAL A 168 -5.32 22.73 4.62
C VAL A 168 -5.79 21.32 4.96
N GLU A 169 -7.11 21.08 4.90
CA GLU A 169 -7.72 19.76 5.05
C GLU A 169 -7.10 18.76 4.05
N LEU A 170 -7.08 19.13 2.76
CA LEU A 170 -6.51 18.32 1.69
C LEU A 170 -5.00 18.08 1.89
N ALA A 171 -4.24 19.09 2.31
CA ALA A 171 -2.81 18.95 2.60
C ALA A 171 -2.56 18.02 3.81
N ILE A 172 -3.34 18.12 4.88
CA ILE A 172 -3.19 17.24 6.05
C ILE A 172 -3.51 15.79 5.67
N VAL A 173 -4.65 15.59 5.00
CA VAL A 173 -5.18 14.28 4.63
C VAL A 173 -4.35 13.58 3.55
N MET A 174 -3.82 14.32 2.57
CA MET A 174 -3.11 13.73 1.43
C MET A 174 -1.59 13.84 1.52
N LEU A 175 -1.04 14.79 2.27
CA LEU A 175 0.41 15.00 2.39
C LEU A 175 0.91 14.61 3.78
N ILE A 176 0.48 15.30 4.83
CA ILE A 176 1.17 15.24 6.14
C ILE A 176 1.04 13.85 6.76
N ILE A 177 -0.20 13.35 6.89
CA ILE A 177 -0.45 12.06 7.52
C ILE A 177 0.05 10.92 6.62
N PRO A 178 -0.23 10.91 5.30
CA PRO A 178 0.27 9.87 4.42
C PRO A 178 1.78 9.86 4.26
N PHE A 179 2.48 10.97 4.41
CA PHE A 179 3.94 11.02 4.26
C PHE A 179 4.64 10.09 5.26
N ILE A 180 4.32 10.21 6.55
CA ILE A 180 4.97 9.42 7.60
C ILE A 180 4.51 7.97 7.51
N ILE A 181 3.20 7.77 7.36
CA ILE A 181 2.60 6.43 7.35
C ILE A 181 3.03 5.63 6.12
N ASN A 182 3.08 6.24 4.93
CA ASN A 182 3.55 5.55 3.73
C ASN A 182 5.02 5.15 3.82
N ALA A 183 5.88 6.00 4.39
CA ALA A 183 7.28 5.64 4.59
C ALA A 183 7.42 4.37 5.47
N LEU A 184 6.61 4.25 6.53
CA LEU A 184 6.56 3.07 7.37
C LEU A 184 5.94 1.86 6.64
N MET A 185 4.83 2.06 5.94
CA MET A 185 4.14 1.02 5.15
C MET A 185 5.08 0.42 4.11
N PHE A 186 5.73 1.24 3.29
CA PHE A 186 6.67 0.77 2.28
C PHE A 186 7.85 0.01 2.89
N TRP A 187 8.34 0.45 4.06
CA TRP A 187 9.36 -0.31 4.77
C TRP A 187 8.85 -1.71 5.16
N VAL A 188 7.68 -1.79 5.81
CA VAL A 188 7.11 -3.03 6.34
C VAL A 188 6.74 -3.99 5.20
N VAL A 189 6.05 -3.52 4.17
CA VAL A 189 5.66 -4.32 3.01
C VAL A 189 6.89 -4.87 2.28
N ASP A 190 7.93 -4.06 2.11
CA ASP A 190 9.17 -4.54 1.51
C ASP A 190 9.84 -5.64 2.36
N ASN A 191 9.73 -5.58 3.69
CA ASN A 191 10.20 -6.69 4.56
C ASN A 191 9.36 -7.98 4.41
N PHE A 192 8.08 -7.88 4.02
CA PHE A 192 7.25 -9.05 3.77
C PHE A 192 7.57 -9.72 2.43
N LEU A 193 7.90 -8.90 1.43
CA LEU A 193 8.24 -9.38 0.08
C LEU A 193 9.68 -9.85 -0.04
N MET A 194 10.58 -9.34 0.81
CA MET A 194 11.97 -9.74 0.81
C MET A 194 12.15 -11.19 1.27
N ARG A 195 12.95 -11.95 0.52
CA ARG A 195 13.34 -13.32 0.87
C ARG A 195 14.09 -13.32 2.20
N LYS A 196 13.48 -13.90 3.25
CA LYS A 196 14.19 -14.16 4.51
C LYS A 196 15.25 -15.24 4.27
N HIS A 197 16.51 -14.85 4.23
CA HIS A 197 17.61 -15.81 4.34
C HIS A 197 17.52 -16.44 5.72
N ARG A 198 17.36 -17.77 5.78
CA ARG A 198 17.64 -18.49 7.03
C ARG A 198 19.13 -18.29 7.30
N LYS A 199 19.47 -17.68 8.43
CA LYS A 199 20.80 -17.85 9.00
C LYS A 199 20.94 -19.34 9.27
N LEU A 200 21.76 -19.99 8.46
CA LEU A 200 22.27 -21.35 8.71
C LEU A 200 23.12 -21.31 9.98
#